data_AF-A0A811VD97-F1
#
_entry.id   AF-A0A811VD97-F1
#
_cell.length_a   1.000
_cell.length_b   1.000
_cell.length_c   1.000
_cell.angle_alpha   90.00
_cell.angle_beta   90.00
_cell.angle_gamma   90.00
#
_symmetry.space_group_name_H-M   'P 1'
#
loop_
_entity.id
_entity.type
_entity.pdbx_description
1 polymer ?
#
loop_
_entity_poly.entity_id
_entity_poly.type
_entity_poly.pdbx_seq_one_letter_code
_entity_poly.pdbx_strand_id
1 'polypeptide(L)'
;MSRVVGCFYRLAYYYMLAFGLLRFEYDFRNNDVRRTRRVALYSLCVNLLMLSQIPQQFQMDISTYTQQSKARDIYQFLHSLIVLSRIFACLLILVFYWLRRYEIIALVADFLRLRRAQSRYLSPSASALRRFHFALLIKFSFSITGDLVRFLMSWRSTNWQDRIIMMFTAIYIGLNNQVFNHFFVVSRLINLYLETINSELQHLVSAASELNSQRIQRRHILPWRSAQLMNKFNALMSLRQKLQRFALRVNRLLGPQIAGVMLALYCYNVGVCYIIYSLMKPHEASLLDISAWNMVVLVFGTVVYIADVTEFLVISQRLRQNFGLCMPITLQLLELQQLEKNWDRSIEQFYLREACFTYRLMLLGFISLDNKMAFTQFESVISKSIILVQYDYKNV
;
A
#
# COMPACT_ATOMS: atom_id res chain seq x y z
N MET A 1 -6.42 -1.55 24.21
CA MET A 1 -6.39 -0.77 22.95
C MET A 1 -6.96 0.60 23.28
N SER A 2 -6.27 1.71 23.01
CA SER A 2 -6.81 3.04 23.35
C SER A 2 -8.11 3.29 22.59
N ARG A 3 -9.10 3.92 23.24
CA ARG A 3 -10.43 4.21 22.65
C ARG A 3 -10.30 4.92 21.28
N VAL A 4 -9.30 5.79 21.16
CA VAL A 4 -8.96 6.52 19.92
C VAL A 4 -8.66 5.58 18.75
N VAL A 5 -7.79 4.58 18.97
CA VAL A 5 -7.42 3.62 17.93
C VAL A 5 -8.63 2.78 17.51
N GLY A 6 -9.50 2.42 18.46
CA GLY A 6 -10.75 1.72 18.16
C GLY A 6 -11.71 2.55 17.31
N CYS A 7 -11.87 3.84 17.63
CA CYS A 7 -12.69 4.78 16.84
C CYS A 7 -12.17 4.88 15.40
N PHE A 8 -10.85 4.99 15.26
CA PHE A 8 -10.21 5.11 13.97
C PHE A 8 -10.38 3.88 13.07
N TYR A 9 -10.24 2.66 13.59
CA TYR A 9 -10.51 1.45 12.81
C TYR A 9 -11.97 1.36 12.35
N ARG A 10 -12.92 1.84 13.17
CA ARG A 10 -14.33 1.92 12.78
C ARG A 10 -14.53 2.93 11.65
N LEU A 11 -13.91 4.11 11.76
CA LEU A 11 -13.98 5.13 10.71
C LEU A 11 -13.40 4.59 9.40
N ALA A 12 -12.23 3.95 9.43
CA ALA A 12 -11.63 3.34 8.25
C ALA A 12 -12.54 2.25 7.64
N TYR A 13 -13.13 1.39 8.48
CA TYR A 13 -14.08 0.37 8.04
C TYR A 13 -15.31 0.98 7.34
N TYR A 14 -15.94 1.98 7.96
CA TYR A 14 -17.10 2.64 7.36
C TYR A 14 -16.73 3.43 6.10
N TYR A 15 -15.53 4.00 6.05
CA TYR A 15 -15.02 4.67 4.87
C TYR A 15 -14.86 3.69 3.68
N MET A 16 -14.25 2.54 3.92
CA MET A 16 -14.11 1.48 2.90
C MET A 16 -15.47 0.88 2.51
N LEU A 17 -16.40 0.78 3.46
CA LEU A 17 -17.77 0.37 3.18
C LEU A 17 -18.44 1.39 2.26
N ALA A 18 -18.30 2.69 2.51
CA ALA A 18 -18.89 3.76 1.68
C ALA A 18 -18.46 3.67 0.21
N PHE A 19 -17.20 3.27 -0.07
CA PHE A 19 -16.70 3.03 -1.43
C PHE A 19 -17.11 1.67 -2.04
N GLY A 20 -17.90 0.84 -1.34
CA GLY A 20 -18.33 -0.46 -1.84
C GLY A 20 -17.21 -1.51 -1.93
N LEU A 21 -16.07 -1.27 -1.26
CA LEU A 21 -14.91 -2.17 -1.29
C LEU A 21 -15.09 -3.38 -0.35
N LEU A 22 -15.74 -3.19 0.79
CA LEU A 22 -15.98 -4.24 1.77
C LEU A 22 -17.33 -4.92 1.54
N ARG A 23 -17.33 -6.26 1.53
CA ARG A 23 -18.53 -7.11 1.33
C ARG A 23 -18.86 -7.99 2.53
N PHE A 24 -18.23 -7.68 3.65
CA PHE A 24 -18.35 -8.41 4.88
C PHE A 24 -18.53 -7.42 6.00
N GLU A 25 -19.22 -7.87 7.03
CA GLU A 25 -19.39 -7.13 8.26
C GLU A 25 -18.27 -7.48 9.22
N TYR A 26 -17.62 -6.46 9.77
CA TYR A 26 -16.62 -6.65 10.81
C TYR A 26 -17.27 -6.53 12.19
N ASP A 27 -17.32 -7.64 12.92
CA ASP A 27 -17.78 -7.65 14.30
C ASP A 27 -16.64 -7.18 15.22
N PHE A 28 -16.66 -5.88 15.56
CA PHE A 28 -15.67 -5.27 16.45
C PHE A 28 -15.65 -5.84 17.86
N ARG A 29 -16.73 -6.50 18.30
CA ARG A 29 -16.81 -7.10 19.64
C ARG A 29 -16.09 -8.44 19.66
N ASN A 30 -16.34 -9.28 18.66
CA ASN A 30 -15.77 -10.62 18.57
C ASN A 30 -14.45 -10.68 17.76
N ASN A 31 -14.05 -9.58 17.12
CA ASN A 31 -12.94 -9.52 16.15
C ASN A 31 -13.07 -10.61 15.08
N ASP A 32 -14.27 -10.71 14.50
CA ASP A 32 -14.60 -11.72 13.51
C ASP A 32 -15.25 -11.10 12.28
N VAL A 33 -15.16 -11.80 11.16
CA VAL A 33 -15.66 -11.34 9.87
C VAL A 33 -16.85 -12.18 9.46
N ARG A 34 -18.02 -11.54 9.31
CA ARG A 34 -19.26 -12.22 8.94
C ARG A 34 -19.68 -11.82 7.53
N ARG A 35 -20.14 -12.79 6.76
CA ARG A 35 -20.71 -12.56 5.43
C ARG A 35 -22.17 -12.17 5.59
N THR A 36 -22.53 -10.94 5.24
CA THR A 36 -23.92 -10.49 5.27
C THR A 36 -24.37 -10.08 3.87
N ARG A 37 -25.55 -10.59 3.45
CA ARG A 37 -26.12 -10.30 2.12
C ARG A 37 -26.38 -8.80 1.93
N ARG A 38 -26.75 -8.10 3.02
CA ARG A 38 -27.04 -6.66 3.02
C ARG A 38 -25.83 -5.83 2.60
N VAL A 39 -24.68 -6.08 3.22
CA VAL A 39 -23.43 -5.39 2.89
C VAL A 39 -23.02 -5.70 1.44
N ALA A 40 -23.12 -6.96 1.02
CA ALA A 40 -22.80 -7.34 -0.37
C ALA A 40 -23.70 -6.66 -1.41
N LEU A 41 -25.00 -6.54 -1.15
CA LEU A 41 -25.95 -5.83 -2.01
C LEU A 41 -25.64 -4.34 -2.05
N TYR A 42 -25.38 -3.72 -0.90
CA TYR A 42 -24.96 -2.32 -0.81
C TYR A 42 -23.71 -2.06 -1.65
N SER A 43 -22.66 -2.87 -1.50
CA SER A 43 -21.44 -2.76 -2.29
C SER A 43 -21.70 -2.93 -3.79
N LEU A 44 -22.60 -3.84 -4.19
CA LEU A 44 -22.98 -4.02 -5.59
C LEU A 44 -23.64 -2.75 -6.13
N CYS A 45 -24.61 -2.19 -5.40
CA CYS A 45 -25.29 -0.96 -5.80
C CYS A 45 -24.31 0.22 -5.94
N VAL A 46 -23.42 0.41 -4.96
CA VAL A 46 -22.40 1.47 -5.00
C VAL A 46 -21.45 1.28 -6.20
N ASN A 47 -20.99 0.05 -6.45
CA ASN A 47 -20.09 -0.22 -7.57
C ASN A 47 -20.80 -0.03 -8.93
N LEU A 48 -22.07 -0.42 -9.06
CA LEU A 48 -22.86 -0.15 -10.26
C LEU A 48 -23.06 1.35 -10.48
N LEU A 49 -23.32 2.10 -9.40
CA LEU A 49 -23.41 3.56 -9.45
C LEU A 49 -22.08 4.17 -9.92
N MET A 50 -20.95 3.75 -9.37
CA MET A 50 -19.62 4.21 -9.82
C MET A 50 -19.35 3.86 -11.29
N LEU A 51 -19.73 2.66 -11.73
CA LEU A 51 -19.58 2.26 -13.14
C LEU A 51 -20.46 3.09 -14.06
N SER A 52 -21.69 3.42 -13.64
CA SER A 52 -22.60 4.25 -14.42
C SER A 52 -22.12 5.69 -14.59
N GLN A 53 -21.23 6.16 -13.71
CA GLN A 53 -20.62 7.49 -13.79
C GLN A 53 -19.50 7.56 -14.86
N ILE A 54 -18.94 6.43 -15.29
CA ILE A 54 -17.83 6.42 -16.26
C ILE A 54 -18.24 7.00 -17.63
N PRO A 55 -19.34 6.55 -18.29
CA PRO A 55 -19.77 7.13 -19.56
C PRO A 55 -20.12 8.61 -19.43
N GLN A 56 -20.76 8.99 -18.31
CA GLN A 56 -21.12 10.38 -18.06
C GLN A 56 -19.88 11.27 -17.94
N GLN A 57 -18.85 10.80 -17.24
CA GLN A 57 -17.59 11.52 -17.15
C GLN A 57 -16.92 11.67 -18.53
N PHE A 58 -16.85 10.59 -19.33
CA PHE A 58 -16.32 10.69 -20.68
C PHE A 58 -17.08 11.70 -21.55
N GLN A 59 -18.41 11.67 -21.51
CA GLN A 59 -19.22 12.61 -22.29
C GLN A 59 -19.00 14.05 -21.84
N MET A 60 -18.95 14.30 -20.53
CA MET A 60 -18.70 15.61 -19.97
C MET A 60 -17.30 16.12 -20.35
N ASP A 61 -16.28 15.29 -20.15
CA ASP A 61 -14.89 15.62 -20.49
C ASP A 61 -14.78 15.97 -21.99
N ILE A 62 -15.31 15.14 -22.89
CA ILE A 62 -15.34 15.42 -24.33
C ILE A 62 -16.08 16.73 -24.64
N SER A 63 -17.24 16.97 -24.02
CA SER A 63 -18.03 18.18 -24.28
C SER A 63 -17.28 19.45 -23.84
N THR A 64 -16.63 19.43 -22.69
CA THR A 64 -15.81 20.54 -22.19
C THR A 64 -14.64 20.81 -23.14
N TYR A 65 -14.00 19.77 -23.69
CA TYR A 65 -12.92 19.94 -24.67
C TYR A 65 -13.38 20.52 -26.00
N THR A 66 -14.52 20.06 -26.52
CA THR A 66 -15.05 20.60 -27.77
C THR A 66 -15.41 22.09 -27.66
N GLN A 67 -15.80 22.55 -26.46
CA GLN A 67 -16.12 23.96 -26.21
C GLN A 67 -14.88 24.81 -25.91
N GLN A 68 -13.84 24.25 -25.27
CA GLN A 68 -12.57 24.91 -25.03
C GLN A 68 -11.62 24.79 -26.23
N SER A 69 -12.06 25.19 -27.42
CA SER A 69 -11.26 25.20 -28.66
C SER A 69 -9.98 26.06 -28.59
N LYS A 70 -9.81 26.82 -27.49
CA LYS A 70 -8.63 27.63 -27.19
C LYS A 70 -7.53 26.88 -26.42
N ALA A 71 -7.86 25.74 -25.81
CA ALA A 71 -6.87 24.93 -25.10
C ALA A 71 -6.03 24.15 -26.11
N ARG A 72 -4.72 24.13 -25.92
CA ARG A 72 -3.75 23.50 -26.83
C ARG A 72 -3.94 21.98 -26.86
N ASP A 73 -3.79 21.37 -28.04
CA ASP A 73 -3.98 19.92 -28.28
C ASP A 73 -3.22 19.03 -27.27
N ILE A 74 -2.04 19.46 -26.81
CA ILE A 74 -1.20 18.73 -25.85
C ILE A 74 -1.87 18.63 -24.48
N TYR A 75 -2.46 19.74 -23.98
CA TYR A 75 -3.15 19.75 -22.69
C TYR A 75 -4.34 18.79 -22.71
N GLN A 76 -5.13 18.81 -23.79
CA GLN A 76 -6.28 17.93 -23.98
C GLN A 76 -5.87 16.47 -24.03
N PHE A 77 -4.80 16.15 -24.78
CA PHE A 77 -4.23 14.81 -24.84
C PHE A 77 -3.77 14.32 -23.46
N LEU A 78 -3.02 15.14 -22.73
CA LEU A 78 -2.48 14.77 -21.42
C LEU A 78 -3.60 14.58 -20.39
N HIS A 79 -4.59 15.46 -20.37
CA HIS A 79 -5.76 15.29 -19.50
C HIS A 79 -6.51 14.00 -19.84
N SER A 80 -6.76 13.73 -21.13
CA SER A 80 -7.42 12.51 -21.58
C SER A 80 -6.66 11.26 -21.13
N LEU A 81 -5.33 11.28 -21.19
CA LEU A 81 -4.48 10.19 -20.71
C LEU A 81 -4.61 9.98 -19.18
N ILE A 82 -4.65 11.07 -18.40
CA ILE A 82 -4.85 11.02 -16.95
C ILE A 82 -6.22 10.44 -16.60
N VAL A 83 -7.28 10.90 -17.27
CA VAL A 83 -8.65 10.39 -17.05
C VAL A 83 -8.74 8.91 -17.44
N LEU A 84 -8.23 8.54 -18.62
CA LEU A 84 -8.27 7.16 -19.09
C LEU A 84 -7.50 6.22 -18.17
N SER A 85 -6.30 6.60 -17.73
CA SER A 85 -5.50 5.79 -16.80
C SER A 85 -6.19 5.63 -15.43
N ARG A 86 -6.90 6.66 -14.94
CA ARG A 86 -7.70 6.58 -13.70
C ARG A 86 -8.90 5.67 -13.86
N ILE A 87 -9.64 5.78 -14.95
CA ILE A 87 -10.79 4.92 -15.24
C ILE A 87 -10.33 3.47 -15.35
N PHE A 88 -9.23 3.23 -16.05
CA PHE A 88 -8.59 1.92 -16.12
C PHE A 88 -8.24 1.37 -14.73
N ALA A 89 -7.60 2.17 -13.87
CA ALA A 89 -7.30 1.79 -12.49
C ALA A 89 -8.57 1.45 -11.70
N CYS A 90 -9.62 2.28 -11.79
CA CYS A 90 -10.90 2.06 -11.11
C CYS A 90 -11.58 0.76 -11.58
N LEU A 91 -11.59 0.52 -12.90
CA LEU A 91 -12.14 -0.72 -13.47
C LEU A 91 -11.37 -1.94 -12.97
N LEU A 92 -10.03 -1.90 -12.97
CA LEU A 92 -9.21 -2.96 -12.38
C LEU A 92 -9.60 -3.19 -10.92
N ILE A 93 -9.71 -2.13 -10.12
CA ILE A 93 -10.10 -2.24 -8.72
C ILE A 93 -11.45 -2.94 -8.60
N LEU A 94 -12.49 -2.41 -9.22
CA LEU A 94 -13.85 -2.93 -9.14
C LEU A 94 -13.96 -4.38 -9.62
N VAL A 95 -13.36 -4.70 -10.77
CA VAL A 95 -13.35 -6.05 -11.35
C VAL A 95 -12.59 -7.02 -10.44
N PHE A 96 -11.36 -6.70 -10.04
CA PHE A 96 -10.57 -7.61 -9.20
C PHE A 96 -11.16 -7.79 -7.80
N TYR A 97 -11.73 -6.74 -7.19
CA TYR A 97 -12.48 -6.87 -5.92
C TYR A 97 -13.68 -7.78 -6.10
N TRP A 98 -14.37 -7.72 -7.24
CA TRP A 98 -15.52 -8.57 -7.49
C TRP A 98 -15.16 -10.02 -7.73
N LEU A 99 -14.19 -10.28 -8.60
CA LEU A 99 -13.75 -11.62 -8.95
C LEU A 99 -13.10 -12.33 -7.75
N ARG A 100 -12.30 -11.61 -6.95
CA ARG A 100 -11.50 -12.19 -5.85
C ARG A 100 -12.11 -12.02 -4.47
N ARG A 101 -13.40 -11.67 -4.39
CA ARG A 101 -14.10 -11.36 -3.12
C ARG A 101 -13.95 -12.45 -2.05
N TYR A 102 -14.03 -13.72 -2.43
CA TYR A 102 -13.93 -14.82 -1.47
C TYR A 102 -12.51 -14.97 -0.93
N GLU A 103 -11.51 -14.73 -1.78
CA GLU A 103 -10.12 -14.77 -1.37
C GLU A 103 -9.76 -13.61 -0.45
N ILE A 104 -10.32 -12.41 -0.67
CA ILE A 104 -10.13 -11.26 0.22
C ILE A 104 -10.76 -11.54 1.60
N ILE A 105 -11.98 -12.09 1.66
CA ILE A 105 -12.60 -12.46 2.93
C ILE A 105 -11.77 -13.53 3.65
N ALA A 106 -11.31 -14.55 2.93
CA ALA A 106 -10.44 -15.59 3.48
C ALA A 106 -9.11 -15.00 3.98
N LEU A 107 -8.52 -14.05 3.23
CA LEU A 107 -7.29 -13.35 3.63
C LEU A 107 -7.48 -12.59 4.95
N VAL A 108 -8.59 -11.85 5.11
CA VAL A 108 -8.88 -11.13 6.36
C VAL A 108 -9.14 -12.11 7.51
N ALA A 109 -9.86 -13.21 7.28
CA ALA A 109 -10.09 -14.23 8.28
C ALA A 109 -8.79 -14.92 8.73
N ASP A 110 -7.95 -15.31 7.77
CA ASP A 110 -6.63 -15.90 8.02
C ASP A 110 -5.72 -14.93 8.77
N PHE A 111 -5.79 -13.64 8.44
CA PHE A 111 -5.11 -12.58 9.18
C PHE A 111 -5.59 -12.52 10.64
N LEU A 112 -6.89 -12.45 10.88
CA LEU A 112 -7.43 -12.38 12.25
C LEU A 112 -7.09 -13.62 13.06
N ARG A 113 -7.04 -14.80 12.43
CA ARG A 113 -6.56 -16.04 13.05
C ARG A 113 -5.08 -15.97 13.38
N LEU A 114 -4.25 -15.50 12.43
CA LEU A 114 -2.82 -15.33 12.63
C LEU A 114 -2.54 -14.37 13.79
N ARG A 115 -3.22 -13.23 13.84
CA ARG A 115 -3.15 -12.25 14.93
C ARG A 115 -3.54 -12.86 16.27
N ARG A 116 -4.66 -13.62 16.34
CA ARG A 116 -5.12 -14.29 17.57
C ARG A 116 -4.15 -15.36 18.06
N ALA A 117 -3.66 -16.19 17.14
CA ALA A 117 -2.69 -17.23 17.46
C ALA A 117 -1.37 -16.62 17.95
N GLN A 118 -0.88 -15.59 17.25
CA GLN A 118 0.37 -14.91 17.58
C GLN A 118 0.31 -14.13 18.88
N SER A 119 -0.82 -13.48 19.19
CA SER A 119 -0.99 -12.73 20.45
C SER A 119 -0.70 -13.56 21.71
N ARG A 120 -0.73 -14.91 21.62
CA ARG A 120 -0.42 -15.80 22.74
C ARG A 120 1.07 -16.11 22.88
N TYR A 121 1.83 -16.10 21.79
CA TYR A 121 3.24 -16.54 21.76
C TYR A 121 4.24 -15.42 21.50
N LEU A 122 3.82 -14.37 20.79
CA LEU A 122 4.67 -13.28 20.32
C LEU A 122 3.91 -11.96 20.52
N SER A 123 4.17 -11.31 21.66
CA SER A 123 3.61 -9.99 21.94
C SER A 123 4.56 -8.93 21.41
N PRO A 124 4.18 -8.13 20.39
CA PRO A 124 5.00 -7.03 19.94
C PRO A 124 5.27 -6.07 21.10
N SER A 125 6.48 -5.50 21.14
CA SER A 125 6.82 -4.52 22.16
C SER A 125 5.85 -3.34 22.13
N ALA A 126 5.53 -2.78 23.30
CA ALA A 126 4.61 -1.65 23.41
C ALA A 126 5.05 -0.45 22.55
N SER A 127 6.37 -0.26 22.41
CA SER A 127 6.97 0.76 21.55
C SER A 127 6.77 0.47 20.05
N ALA A 128 6.92 -0.79 19.60
CA ALA A 128 6.62 -1.18 18.23
C ALA A 128 5.13 -1.00 17.90
N LEU A 129 4.23 -1.37 18.82
CA LEU A 129 2.80 -1.17 18.64
C LEU A 129 2.41 0.33 18.59
N ARG A 130 3.05 1.18 19.41
CA ARG A 130 2.86 2.63 19.35
C ARG A 130 3.28 3.21 18.00
N ARG A 131 4.46 2.81 17.50
CA ARG A 131 4.97 3.20 16.16
C ARG A 131 4.07 2.69 15.03
N PHE A 132 3.49 1.51 15.20
CA PHE A 132 2.53 0.94 14.25
C PHE A 132 1.26 1.81 14.18
N HIS A 133 0.63 2.13 15.32
CA HIS A 133 -0.56 2.98 15.34
C HIS A 133 -0.29 4.40 14.83
N PHE A 134 0.85 4.99 15.21
CA PHE A 134 1.21 6.33 14.76
C PHE A 134 1.40 6.40 13.24
N ALA A 135 2.07 5.40 12.64
CA ALA A 135 2.22 5.31 11.19
C ALA A 135 0.87 5.16 10.47
N LEU A 136 -0.06 4.38 11.03
CA LEU A 136 -1.43 4.30 10.49
C LEU A 136 -2.12 5.67 10.56
N LEU A 137 -2.08 6.35 11.70
CA LEU A 137 -2.69 7.68 11.86
C LEU A 137 -2.17 8.65 10.81
N ILE A 138 -0.84 8.75 10.63
CA ILE A 138 -0.23 9.61 9.60
C ILE A 138 -0.75 9.24 8.20
N LYS A 139 -0.74 7.95 7.84
CA LYS A 139 -1.15 7.49 6.51
C LYS A 139 -2.60 7.87 6.20
N PHE A 140 -3.53 7.57 7.11
CA PHE A 140 -4.93 7.93 6.87
C PHE A 140 -5.16 9.44 6.94
N SER A 141 -4.41 10.18 7.76
CA SER A 141 -4.45 11.64 7.74
C SER A 141 -4.09 12.19 6.37
N PHE A 142 -3.05 11.67 5.70
CA PHE A 142 -2.73 12.05 4.32
C PHE A 142 -3.85 11.66 3.34
N SER A 143 -4.40 10.45 3.44
CA SER A 143 -5.52 10.03 2.58
C SER A 143 -6.74 10.95 2.76
N ILE A 144 -7.17 11.21 3.99
CA ILE A 144 -8.34 12.06 4.29
C ILE A 144 -8.08 13.49 3.85
N THR A 145 -6.88 14.03 4.12
CA THR A 145 -6.51 15.39 3.70
C THR A 145 -6.52 15.50 2.19
N GLY A 146 -5.96 14.52 1.47
CA GLY A 146 -5.98 14.50 0.00
C GLY A 146 -7.41 14.46 -0.56
N ASP A 147 -8.29 13.66 0.03
CA ASP A 147 -9.69 13.56 -0.41
C ASP A 147 -10.48 14.83 -0.08
N LEU A 148 -10.24 15.45 1.09
CA LEU A 148 -10.83 16.73 1.49
C LEU A 148 -10.40 17.87 0.56
N VAL A 149 -9.11 17.96 0.24
CA VAL A 149 -8.55 18.96 -0.67
C VAL A 149 -9.23 18.88 -2.05
N ARG A 150 -9.43 17.67 -2.58
CA ARG A 150 -10.12 17.46 -3.86
C ARG A 150 -11.60 17.80 -3.79
N PHE A 151 -12.25 17.47 -2.68
CA PHE A 151 -13.63 17.85 -2.44
C PHE A 151 -13.78 19.38 -2.39
N LEU A 152 -12.86 20.09 -1.73
CA LEU A 152 -12.85 21.55 -1.66
C LEU A 152 -12.63 22.19 -3.05
N MET A 153 -11.77 21.60 -3.89
CA MET A 153 -11.66 22.02 -5.30
C MET A 153 -12.99 21.87 -6.04
N SER A 154 -13.64 20.71 -5.91
CA SER A 154 -14.92 20.43 -6.54
C SER A 154 -16.00 21.42 -6.09
N TRP A 155 -16.09 21.67 -4.77
CA TRP A 155 -17.10 22.54 -4.19
C TRP A 155 -16.99 24.00 -4.66
N ARG A 156 -15.77 24.50 -4.85
CA ARG A 156 -15.52 25.92 -5.16
C ARG A 156 -15.73 26.29 -6.62
N SER A 157 -15.80 25.32 -7.54
CA SER A 157 -16.06 25.62 -8.95
C SER A 157 -17.41 26.29 -9.14
N THR A 158 -17.46 27.30 -10.00
CA THR A 158 -18.65 28.08 -10.28
C THR A 158 -19.64 27.29 -11.12
N ASN A 159 -19.16 26.56 -12.13
CA ASN A 159 -19.98 25.83 -13.09
C ASN A 159 -20.46 24.49 -12.52
N TRP A 160 -21.76 24.22 -12.61
CA TRP A 160 -22.35 22.96 -12.12
C TRP A 160 -21.75 21.71 -12.78
N GLN A 161 -21.47 21.76 -14.09
CA GLN A 161 -20.85 20.67 -14.82
C GLN A 161 -19.45 20.34 -14.27
N ASP A 162 -18.59 21.36 -14.13
CA ASP A 162 -17.25 21.21 -13.55
C ASP A 162 -17.28 20.67 -12.12
N ARG A 163 -18.26 21.10 -11.30
CA ARG A 163 -18.44 20.55 -9.94
C ARG A 163 -18.69 19.05 -9.98
N ILE A 164 -19.60 18.58 -10.85
CA ILE A 164 -19.92 17.16 -11.01
C ILE A 164 -18.69 16.37 -11.46
N ILE A 165 -18.00 16.83 -12.52
CA ILE A 165 -16.80 16.18 -13.07
C ILE A 165 -15.72 16.04 -11.98
N MET A 166 -15.46 17.13 -11.24
CA MET A 166 -14.48 17.10 -10.16
C MET A 166 -14.91 16.23 -8.99
N MET A 167 -16.21 16.14 -8.68
CA MET A 167 -16.72 15.26 -7.64
C MET A 167 -16.51 13.79 -8.01
N PHE A 168 -16.83 13.40 -9.25
CA PHE A 168 -16.55 12.03 -9.74
C PHE A 168 -15.05 11.73 -9.76
N THR A 169 -14.24 12.69 -10.20
CA THR A 169 -12.79 12.58 -10.15
C THR A 169 -12.28 12.38 -8.72
N ALA A 170 -12.83 13.12 -7.74
CA ALA A 170 -12.49 12.96 -6.34
C ALA A 170 -12.86 11.56 -5.81
N ILE A 171 -14.03 11.02 -6.20
CA ILE A 171 -14.46 9.67 -5.85
C ILE A 171 -13.48 8.62 -6.40
N TYR A 172 -13.10 8.71 -7.68
CA TYR A 172 -12.16 7.76 -8.30
C TYR A 172 -10.76 7.82 -7.66
N ILE A 173 -10.28 9.00 -7.33
CA ILE A 173 -9.01 9.13 -6.63
C ILE A 173 -9.11 8.60 -5.20
N GLY A 174 -10.22 8.85 -4.50
CA GLY A 174 -10.49 8.28 -3.18
C GLY A 174 -10.49 6.75 -3.19
N LEU A 175 -11.08 6.14 -4.22
CA LEU A 175 -11.07 4.70 -4.46
C LEU A 175 -9.64 4.16 -4.64
N ASN A 176 -8.83 4.84 -5.47
CA ASN A 176 -7.42 4.49 -5.65
C ASN A 176 -6.62 4.59 -4.34
N ASN A 177 -6.85 5.64 -3.54
CA ASN A 177 -6.22 5.82 -2.23
C ASN A 177 -6.60 4.69 -1.27
N GLN A 178 -7.83 4.18 -1.32
CA GLN A 178 -8.23 3.04 -0.48
C GLN A 178 -7.44 1.77 -0.76
N VAL A 179 -7.08 1.52 -2.03
CA VAL A 179 -6.23 0.36 -2.37
C VAL A 179 -4.83 0.51 -1.78
N PHE A 180 -4.24 1.70 -1.87
CA PHE A 180 -2.97 1.97 -1.18
C PHE A 180 -3.10 1.80 0.33
N ASN A 181 -4.18 2.28 0.95
CA ASN A 181 -4.42 2.13 2.38
C ASN A 181 -4.53 0.65 2.79
N HIS A 182 -5.26 -0.17 2.04
CA HIS A 182 -5.36 -1.61 2.32
C HIS A 182 -3.99 -2.29 2.27
N PHE A 183 -3.24 -2.05 1.20
CA PHE A 183 -1.92 -2.64 1.07
C PHE A 183 -0.96 -2.12 2.15
N PHE A 184 -1.02 -0.82 2.47
CA PHE A 184 -0.21 -0.21 3.52
C PHE A 184 -0.49 -0.84 4.88
N VAL A 185 -1.75 -0.95 5.29
CA VAL A 185 -2.16 -1.54 6.57
C VAL A 185 -1.62 -2.96 6.71
N VAL A 186 -1.82 -3.78 5.67
CA VAL A 186 -1.38 -5.17 5.67
C VAL A 186 0.15 -5.27 5.69
N SER A 187 0.84 -4.47 4.89
CA SER A 187 2.31 -4.46 4.84
C SER A 187 2.93 -3.96 6.15
N ARG A 188 2.33 -2.94 6.77
CA ARG A 188 2.82 -2.37 8.03
C ARG A 188 2.67 -3.35 9.19
N LEU A 189 1.60 -4.11 9.16
CA LEU A 189 1.32 -5.18 10.11
C LEU A 189 2.26 -6.38 9.93
N ILE A 190 2.49 -6.85 8.70
CA ILE A 190 3.47 -7.92 8.44
C ILE A 190 4.85 -7.46 8.94
N ASN A 191 5.22 -6.21 8.64
CA ASN A 191 6.44 -5.59 9.17
C ASN A 191 6.52 -5.62 10.69
N LEU A 192 5.45 -5.27 11.41
CA LEU A 192 5.43 -5.32 12.87
C LEU A 192 5.78 -6.72 13.40
N TYR A 193 5.20 -7.77 12.81
CA TYR A 193 5.50 -9.13 13.21
C TYR A 193 6.90 -9.58 12.80
N LEU A 194 7.39 -9.19 11.62
CA LEU A 194 8.75 -9.48 11.19
C LEU A 194 9.80 -8.77 12.06
N GLU A 195 9.59 -7.51 12.42
CA GLU A 195 10.44 -6.78 13.37
C GLU A 195 10.52 -7.53 14.71
N THR A 196 9.37 -8.04 15.18
CA THR A 196 9.31 -8.82 16.43
C THR A 196 10.03 -10.16 16.29
N ILE A 197 9.83 -10.89 15.19
CA ILE A 197 10.53 -12.15 14.91
C ILE A 197 12.04 -11.93 14.83
N ASN A 198 12.49 -10.90 14.11
CA ASN A 198 13.90 -10.59 13.94
C ASN A 198 14.55 -10.24 15.30
N SER A 199 13.85 -9.49 16.16
CA SER A 199 14.32 -9.22 17.53
C SER A 199 14.44 -10.49 18.36
N GLU A 200 13.44 -11.38 18.32
CA GLU A 200 13.48 -12.66 19.05
C GLU A 200 14.56 -13.61 18.52
N LEU A 201 14.85 -13.57 17.22
CA LEU A 201 15.95 -14.32 16.63
C LEU A 201 17.31 -13.80 17.08
N GLN A 202 17.48 -12.48 17.19
CA GLN A 202 18.69 -11.91 17.77
C GLN A 202 18.86 -12.33 19.23
N HIS A 203 17.79 -12.33 20.02
CA HIS A 203 17.84 -12.86 21.39
C HIS A 203 18.20 -14.36 21.43
N LEU A 204 17.72 -15.15 20.46
CA LEU A 204 18.12 -16.55 20.33
C LEU A 204 19.61 -16.70 20.01
N VAL A 205 20.18 -15.83 19.16
CA VAL A 205 21.63 -15.84 18.87
C VAL A 205 22.42 -15.55 20.14
N SER A 206 22.04 -14.52 20.90
CA SER A 206 22.70 -14.19 22.17
C SER A 206 22.61 -15.34 23.17
N ALA A 207 21.43 -15.97 23.30
CA ALA A 207 21.23 -17.11 24.21
C ALA A 207 22.02 -18.36 23.76
N ALA A 208 22.10 -18.62 22.46
CA ALA A 208 22.90 -19.72 21.91
C ALA A 208 24.40 -19.48 22.11
N SER A 209 24.86 -18.23 21.94
CA SER A 209 26.25 -17.83 22.20
C SER A 209 26.62 -17.98 23.67
N GLU A 210 25.76 -17.56 24.60
CA GLU A 210 25.94 -17.77 26.04
C GLU A 210 25.95 -19.27 26.40
N LEU A 211 25.06 -20.05 25.78
CA LEU A 211 25.02 -21.50 26.01
C LEU A 211 26.31 -22.18 25.51
N ASN A 212 26.85 -21.72 24.37
CA ASN A 212 28.11 -22.21 23.82
C ASN A 212 29.30 -21.85 24.72
N SER A 213 29.35 -20.65 25.31
CA SER A 213 30.41 -20.27 26.24
C SER A 213 30.36 -21.05 27.56
N GLN A 214 29.16 -21.42 28.02
CA GLN A 214 28.96 -22.23 29.23
C GLN A 214 29.12 -23.75 29.01
N ARG A 215 29.43 -24.20 27.79
CA ARG A 215 29.44 -25.61 27.39
C ARG A 215 30.35 -26.49 28.25
N ILE A 216 31.54 -25.99 28.60
CA ILE A 216 32.52 -26.71 29.42
C ILE A 216 32.01 -26.88 30.86
N GLN A 217 31.31 -25.88 31.39
CA GLN A 217 30.91 -25.83 32.80
C GLN A 217 29.57 -26.51 33.09
N ARG A 218 28.64 -26.58 32.12
CA ARG A 218 27.25 -27.03 32.33
C ARG A 218 26.80 -28.14 31.36
N ARG A 219 27.65 -29.16 31.17
CA ARG A 219 27.43 -30.26 30.21
C ARG A 219 26.09 -30.99 30.37
N HIS A 220 25.60 -31.16 31.60
CA HIS A 220 24.36 -31.89 31.88
C HIS A 220 23.07 -31.13 31.52
N ILE A 221 23.09 -29.80 31.54
CA ILE A 221 21.90 -28.95 31.27
C ILE A 221 21.82 -28.55 29.79
N LEU A 222 22.94 -28.65 29.07
CA LEU A 222 23.09 -28.27 27.67
C LEU A 222 22.03 -28.87 26.74
N PRO A 223 21.71 -30.19 26.80
CA PRO A 223 20.78 -30.80 25.84
C PRO A 223 19.36 -30.24 25.99
N TRP A 224 18.90 -30.07 27.22
CA TRP A 224 17.56 -29.55 27.49
C TRP A 224 17.41 -28.09 27.05
N ARG A 225 18.41 -27.23 27.33
CA ARG A 225 18.41 -25.83 26.87
C ARG A 225 18.53 -25.71 25.36
N SER A 226 19.37 -26.53 24.72
CA SER A 226 19.48 -26.62 23.26
C SER A 226 18.13 -26.97 22.62
N ALA A 227 17.46 -28.00 23.15
CA ALA A 227 16.12 -28.40 22.68
C ALA A 227 15.08 -27.29 22.86
N GLN A 228 15.12 -26.54 23.97
CA GLN A 228 14.22 -25.41 24.20
C GLN A 228 14.45 -24.27 23.19
N LEU A 229 15.72 -23.89 22.96
CA LEU A 229 16.07 -22.90 21.94
C LEU A 229 15.61 -23.38 20.55
N MET A 230 15.72 -24.68 20.28
CA MET A 230 15.37 -25.25 18.97
C MET A 230 13.87 -25.16 18.74
N ASN A 231 13.09 -25.55 19.74
CA ASN A 231 11.64 -25.42 19.68
C ASN A 231 11.20 -23.97 19.45
N LYS A 232 11.86 -23.01 20.12
CA LYS A 232 11.61 -21.58 19.91
C LYS A 232 12.01 -21.12 18.50
N PHE A 233 13.18 -21.52 18.00
CA PHE A 233 13.63 -21.24 16.64
C PHE A 233 12.64 -21.79 15.60
N ASN A 234 12.28 -23.07 15.68
CA ASN A 234 11.34 -23.71 14.78
C ASN A 234 9.96 -23.04 14.80
N ALA A 235 9.47 -22.61 15.98
CA ALA A 235 8.23 -21.87 16.09
C ALA A 235 8.30 -20.50 15.39
N LEU A 236 9.38 -19.74 15.56
CA LEU A 236 9.61 -18.46 14.88
C LEU A 236 9.73 -18.64 13.37
N MET A 237 10.45 -19.66 12.91
CA MET A 237 10.60 -19.96 11.48
C MET A 237 9.28 -20.37 10.83
N SER A 238 8.50 -21.22 11.49
CA SER A 238 7.15 -21.58 11.04
C SER A 238 6.26 -20.33 10.91
N LEU A 239 6.37 -19.42 11.87
CA LEU A 239 5.60 -18.18 11.86
C LEU A 239 5.99 -17.24 10.73
N ARG A 240 7.29 -17.07 10.52
CA ARG A 240 7.85 -16.30 9.41
C ARG A 240 7.38 -16.84 8.08
N GLN A 241 7.44 -18.16 7.88
CA GLN A 241 6.99 -18.79 6.64
C GLN A 241 5.49 -18.56 6.40
N LYS A 242 4.65 -18.62 7.44
CA LYS A 242 3.23 -18.25 7.34
C LYS A 242 3.06 -16.79 6.93
N LEU A 243 3.83 -15.87 7.52
CA LEU A 243 3.82 -14.45 7.14
C LEU A 243 4.28 -14.22 5.70
N GLN A 244 5.29 -14.94 5.23
CA GLN A 244 5.77 -14.84 3.86
C GLN A 244 4.72 -15.32 2.85
N ARG A 245 4.11 -16.48 3.08
CA ARG A 245 2.99 -16.98 2.25
C ARG A 245 1.81 -16.01 2.26
N PHE A 246 1.52 -15.43 3.43
CA PHE A 246 0.49 -14.41 3.57
C PHE A 246 0.84 -13.16 2.76
N ALA A 247 2.07 -12.64 2.86
CA ALA A 247 2.54 -11.49 2.08
C ALA A 247 2.48 -11.75 0.57
N LEU A 248 2.89 -12.93 0.11
CA LEU A 248 2.79 -13.33 -1.29
C LEU A 248 1.33 -13.39 -1.77
N ARG A 249 0.42 -13.91 -0.93
CA ARG A 249 -1.01 -13.92 -1.24
C ARG A 249 -1.59 -12.50 -1.32
N VAL A 250 -1.19 -11.61 -0.42
CA VAL A 250 -1.57 -10.19 -0.46
C VAL A 250 -1.07 -9.55 -1.76
N ASN A 251 0.19 -9.77 -2.12
CA ASN A 251 0.76 -9.25 -3.36
C ASN A 251 0.04 -9.81 -4.59
N ARG A 252 -0.28 -11.12 -4.61
CA ARG A 252 -1.05 -11.72 -5.70
C ARG A 252 -2.42 -11.08 -5.83
N LEU A 253 -3.11 -10.83 -4.71
CA LEU A 253 -4.48 -10.31 -4.68
C LEU A 253 -4.56 -8.82 -5.07
N LEU A 254 -3.74 -7.98 -4.45
CA LEU A 254 -3.77 -6.52 -4.59
C LEU A 254 -2.78 -5.98 -5.64
N GLY A 255 -1.77 -6.76 -6.03
CA GLY A 255 -0.70 -6.34 -6.94
C GLY A 255 -1.20 -5.77 -8.28
N PRO A 256 -2.18 -6.39 -8.98
CA PRO A 256 -2.75 -5.82 -10.20
C PRO A 256 -3.43 -4.46 -9.99
N GLN A 257 -4.11 -4.28 -8.85
CA GLN A 257 -4.77 -3.03 -8.51
C GLN A 257 -3.74 -1.92 -8.23
N ILE A 258 -2.70 -2.25 -7.46
CA ILE A 258 -1.59 -1.33 -7.19
C ILE A 258 -0.89 -0.94 -8.49
N ALA A 259 -0.70 -1.87 -9.44
CA ALA A 259 -0.13 -1.54 -10.73
C ALA A 259 -0.97 -0.50 -11.50
N GLY A 260 -2.30 -0.67 -11.50
CA GLY A 260 -3.22 0.33 -12.07
C GLY A 260 -3.11 1.69 -11.39
N VAL A 261 -3.07 1.72 -10.05
CA VAL A 261 -2.91 2.97 -9.30
C VAL A 261 -1.55 3.62 -9.55
N MET A 262 -0.47 2.84 -9.63
CA MET A 262 0.88 3.34 -9.95
C MET A 262 0.97 3.91 -11.37
N LEU A 263 0.23 3.33 -12.33
CA LEU A 263 0.09 3.88 -13.68
C LEU A 263 -0.65 5.22 -13.67
N ALA A 264 -1.77 5.31 -12.97
CA ALA A 264 -2.53 6.55 -12.84
C ALA A 264 -1.71 7.65 -12.12
N LEU A 265 -0.93 7.28 -11.10
CA LEU A 265 0.03 8.14 -10.41
C LEU A 265 1.11 8.67 -11.37
N TYR A 266 1.67 7.80 -12.21
CA TYR A 266 2.67 8.19 -13.20
C TYR A 266 2.09 9.22 -14.18
N CYS A 267 0.95 8.94 -14.79
CA CYS A 267 0.27 9.86 -15.71
C CYS A 267 -0.07 11.18 -15.02
N TYR A 268 -0.53 11.14 -13.76
CA TYR A 268 -0.82 12.33 -12.97
C TYR A 268 0.42 13.21 -12.75
N ASN A 269 1.56 12.61 -12.38
CA ASN A 269 2.79 13.39 -12.13
C ASN A 269 3.30 14.08 -13.40
N VAL A 270 3.31 13.37 -14.54
CA VAL A 270 3.63 14.00 -15.84
C VAL A 270 2.65 15.13 -16.16
N GLY A 271 1.36 14.88 -15.91
CA GLY A 271 0.27 15.87 -15.95
C GLY A 271 0.57 17.15 -15.20
N VAL A 272 0.85 17.03 -13.90
CA VAL A 272 1.07 18.16 -13.01
C VAL A 272 2.33 18.93 -13.39
N CYS A 273 3.42 18.25 -13.76
CA CYS A 273 4.63 18.93 -14.22
C CYS A 273 4.36 19.81 -15.45
N TYR A 274 3.61 19.30 -16.43
CA TYR A 274 3.22 20.08 -17.61
C TYR A 274 2.27 21.23 -17.25
N ILE A 275 1.28 21.00 -16.39
CA ILE A 275 0.35 22.06 -15.94
C ILE A 275 1.10 23.19 -15.23
N ILE A 276 2.05 22.85 -14.34
CA ILE A 276 2.88 23.86 -13.66
C ILE A 276 3.67 24.68 -14.69
N TYR A 277 4.27 24.02 -15.68
CA TYR A 277 4.98 24.71 -16.77
C TYR A 277 4.06 25.65 -17.56
N SER A 278 2.88 25.19 -17.99
CA SER A 278 1.93 26.03 -18.72
C SER A 278 1.45 27.23 -17.90
N LEU A 279 1.28 27.07 -16.58
CA LEU A 279 0.92 28.16 -15.68
C LEU A 279 2.03 29.21 -15.52
N MET A 280 3.30 28.86 -15.75
CA MET A 280 4.40 29.82 -15.73
C MET A 280 4.42 30.73 -16.96
N LYS A 281 3.66 30.41 -18.02
CA LYS A 281 3.52 31.26 -19.21
C LYS A 281 2.32 32.20 -19.05
N PRO A 282 2.53 33.53 -19.06
CA PRO A 282 1.45 34.50 -18.84
C PRO A 282 0.26 34.37 -19.80
N HIS A 283 0.54 34.03 -21.07
CA HIS A 283 -0.49 33.86 -22.09
C HIS A 283 -1.29 32.54 -21.95
N GLU A 284 -0.65 31.46 -21.51
CA GLU A 284 -1.35 30.17 -21.31
C GLU A 284 -2.13 30.15 -19.99
N ALA A 285 -1.66 30.86 -18.97
CA ALA A 285 -2.37 31.01 -17.69
C ALA A 285 -3.75 31.65 -17.87
N SER A 286 -3.90 32.61 -18.80
CA SER A 286 -5.19 33.23 -19.10
C SER A 286 -6.10 32.33 -19.93
N LEU A 287 -5.54 31.43 -20.75
CA LEU A 287 -6.30 30.45 -21.54
C LEU A 287 -6.86 29.31 -20.68
N LEU A 288 -6.15 28.92 -19.62
CA LEU A 288 -6.56 27.86 -18.70
C LEU A 288 -7.64 28.31 -17.71
N ASP A 289 -7.81 29.62 -17.49
CA ASP A 289 -8.78 30.23 -16.54
C ASP A 289 -8.78 29.56 -15.14
N ILE A 290 -7.60 29.12 -14.68
CA ILE A 290 -7.47 28.46 -13.38
C ILE A 290 -7.38 29.53 -12.31
N SER A 291 -8.39 29.58 -11.42
CA SER A 291 -8.37 30.48 -10.27
C SER A 291 -7.13 30.27 -9.38
N ALA A 292 -6.59 31.34 -8.81
CA ALA A 292 -5.44 31.29 -7.89
C ALA A 292 -5.68 30.33 -6.72
N TRP A 293 -6.92 30.24 -6.24
CA TRP A 293 -7.32 29.26 -5.22
C TRP A 293 -7.09 27.81 -5.70
N ASN A 294 -7.57 27.46 -6.89
CA ASN A 294 -7.39 26.11 -7.43
C ASN A 294 -5.90 25.77 -7.62
N MET A 295 -5.05 26.74 -7.96
CA MET A 295 -3.60 26.53 -8.02
C MET A 295 -3.00 26.21 -6.64
N VAL A 296 -3.33 27.00 -5.61
CA VAL A 296 -2.84 26.76 -4.24
C VAL A 296 -3.27 25.38 -3.75
N VAL A 297 -4.54 25.03 -3.96
CA VAL A 297 -5.10 23.74 -3.57
C VAL A 297 -4.48 22.60 -4.38
N LEU A 298 -4.11 22.82 -5.66
CA LEU A 298 -3.45 21.82 -6.52
C LEU A 298 -2.03 21.53 -6.05
N VAL A 299 -1.26 22.56 -5.75
CA VAL A 299 0.10 22.43 -5.22
C VAL A 299 0.05 21.72 -3.87
N PHE A 300 -0.82 22.17 -2.95
CA PHE A 300 -0.98 21.54 -1.64
C PHE A 300 -1.42 20.07 -1.76
N GLY A 301 -2.43 19.79 -2.60
CA GLY A 301 -2.90 18.43 -2.86
C GLY A 301 -1.83 17.53 -3.45
N THR A 302 -0.97 18.07 -4.32
CA THR A 302 0.17 17.34 -4.90
C THR A 302 1.22 17.02 -3.84
N VAL A 303 1.54 17.96 -2.94
CA VAL A 303 2.46 17.70 -1.82
C VAL A 303 1.93 16.60 -0.90
N VAL A 304 0.66 16.67 -0.51
CA VAL A 304 0.01 15.64 0.32
C VAL A 304 0.04 14.28 -0.38
N TYR A 305 -0.23 14.26 -1.69
CA TYR A 305 -0.22 13.04 -2.49
C TYR A 305 1.18 12.42 -2.62
N ILE A 306 2.21 13.23 -2.85
CA ILE A 306 3.61 12.76 -2.88
C ILE A 306 4.02 12.19 -1.52
N ALA A 307 3.65 12.85 -0.42
CA ALA A 307 3.90 12.35 0.93
C ALA A 307 3.21 10.99 1.17
N ASP A 308 1.96 10.86 0.72
CA ASP A 308 1.18 9.62 0.84
C ASP A 308 1.81 8.43 0.09
N VAL A 309 2.28 8.67 -1.13
CA VAL A 309 2.99 7.69 -1.96
C VAL A 309 4.36 7.36 -1.37
N THR A 310 5.08 8.36 -0.85
CA THR A 310 6.40 8.15 -0.24
C THR A 310 6.31 7.24 0.97
N GLU A 311 5.33 7.46 1.85
CA GLU A 311 5.05 6.56 2.99
C GLU A 311 4.77 5.12 2.52
N PHE A 312 4.00 4.96 1.44
CA PHE A 312 3.72 3.65 0.84
C PHE A 312 4.99 2.95 0.32
N LEU A 313 5.86 3.68 -0.37
CA LEU A 313 7.12 3.13 -0.89
C LEU A 313 8.07 2.75 0.25
N VAL A 314 8.21 3.63 1.25
CA VAL A 314 9.04 3.39 2.44
C VAL A 314 8.60 2.13 3.18
N ILE A 315 7.29 1.92 3.38
CA ILE A 315 6.84 0.71 4.08
C ILE A 315 7.06 -0.57 3.26
N SER A 316 6.93 -0.47 1.93
CA SER A 316 7.17 -1.59 1.03
C SER A 316 8.64 -1.98 0.99
N GLN A 317 9.54 -0.99 1.00
CA GLN A 317 10.97 -1.20 1.13
C GLN A 317 11.32 -1.82 2.49
N ARG A 318 10.75 -1.30 3.59
CA ARG A 318 10.96 -1.86 4.94
C ARG A 318 10.47 -3.31 5.03
N LEU A 319 9.37 -3.65 4.36
CA LEU A 319 8.90 -5.03 4.25
C LEU A 319 9.95 -5.95 3.63
N ARG A 320 10.50 -5.54 2.49
CA ARG A 320 11.58 -6.27 1.82
C ARG A 320 12.82 -6.41 2.71
N GLN A 321 13.23 -5.33 3.37
CA GLN A 321 14.38 -5.34 4.28
C GLN A 321 14.17 -6.27 5.48
N ASN A 322 12.99 -6.22 6.12
CA ASN A 322 12.68 -7.07 7.27
C ASN A 322 12.61 -8.55 6.92
N PHE A 323 12.20 -8.90 5.69
CA PHE A 323 12.43 -10.25 5.19
C PHE A 323 13.94 -10.51 5.02
N GLY A 324 14.70 -9.63 4.38
CA GLY A 324 16.15 -9.80 4.18
C GLY A 324 16.99 -9.96 5.46
N LEU A 325 16.59 -9.35 6.59
CA LEU A 325 17.32 -9.38 7.86
C LEU A 325 17.44 -10.77 8.49
N CYS A 326 16.58 -11.73 8.14
CA CYS A 326 16.65 -13.07 8.72
C CYS A 326 17.89 -13.84 8.27
N MET A 327 18.35 -13.61 7.04
CA MET A 327 19.48 -14.33 6.46
C MET A 327 20.78 -14.15 7.26
N PRO A 328 21.25 -12.92 7.55
CA PRO A 328 22.45 -12.73 8.35
C PRO A 328 22.29 -13.27 9.78
N ILE A 329 21.09 -13.19 10.37
CA ILE A 329 20.83 -13.73 11.71
C ILE A 329 20.95 -15.27 11.71
N THR A 330 20.41 -15.93 10.69
CA THR A 330 20.53 -17.39 10.55
C THR A 330 21.95 -17.84 10.26
N LEU A 331 22.74 -17.02 9.56
CA LEU A 331 24.15 -17.29 9.33
C LEU A 331 24.95 -17.21 10.63
N GLN A 332 24.69 -16.22 11.49
CA GLN A 332 25.28 -16.16 12.85
C GLN A 332 24.90 -17.37 13.69
N LEU A 333 23.64 -17.82 13.62
CA LEU A 333 23.22 -19.05 14.30
C LEU A 333 23.89 -20.30 13.73
N LEU A 334 24.15 -20.33 12.43
CA LEU A 334 24.89 -21.39 11.78
C LEU A 334 26.35 -21.36 12.23
N GLU A 335 27.01 -20.22 12.38
CA GLU A 335 28.40 -20.12 12.86
C GLU A 335 28.59 -20.64 14.30
N LEU A 336 27.53 -20.58 15.11
CA LEU A 336 27.50 -21.18 16.46
C LEU A 336 27.37 -22.72 16.43
N GLN A 337 27.89 -23.38 15.39
CA GLN A 337 27.90 -24.85 15.23
C GLN A 337 28.41 -25.52 16.50
N GLN A 338 27.96 -26.76 16.73
CA GLN A 338 28.39 -27.71 17.78
C GLN A 338 27.50 -27.82 19.03
N LEU A 339 26.32 -27.20 19.07
CA LEU A 339 25.36 -27.45 20.15
C LEU A 339 24.75 -28.86 20.06
N GLU A 340 24.22 -29.23 18.89
CA GLU A 340 23.59 -30.54 18.66
C GLU A 340 23.41 -30.81 17.15
N LYS A 341 23.55 -32.05 16.68
CA LYS A 341 23.42 -32.38 15.23
C LYS A 341 22.03 -32.03 14.65
N ASN A 342 21.00 -32.10 15.47
CA ASN A 342 19.63 -31.72 15.09
C ASN A 342 19.49 -30.18 14.96
N TRP A 343 20.33 -29.44 15.68
CA TRP A 343 20.41 -27.99 15.62
C TRP A 343 20.85 -27.50 14.25
N ASP A 344 22.02 -27.99 13.85
CA ASP A 344 22.68 -27.62 12.61
C ASP A 344 21.78 -27.94 11.40
N ARG A 345 21.19 -29.15 11.38
CA ARG A 345 20.28 -29.58 10.30
C ARG A 345 19.05 -28.67 10.15
N SER A 346 18.45 -28.23 11.26
CA SER A 346 17.23 -27.41 11.20
C SER A 346 17.53 -26.00 10.71
N ILE A 347 18.66 -25.42 11.13
CA ILE A 347 19.11 -24.11 10.66
C ILE A 347 19.53 -24.17 9.20
N GLU A 348 20.31 -25.19 8.80
CA GLU A 348 20.76 -25.36 7.42
C GLU A 348 19.58 -25.52 6.46
N GLN A 349 18.58 -26.35 6.81
CA GLN A 349 17.37 -26.49 6.01
C GLN A 349 16.59 -25.18 5.89
N PHE A 350 16.53 -24.40 6.97
CA PHE A 350 15.86 -23.10 6.93
C PHE A 350 16.64 -22.10 6.08
N TYR A 351 17.96 -22.02 6.26
CA TYR A 351 18.86 -21.16 5.51
C TYR A 351 18.76 -21.42 4.00
N LEU A 352 18.81 -22.69 3.59
CA LEU A 352 18.66 -23.07 2.18
C LEU A 352 17.30 -22.67 1.62
N ARG A 353 16.21 -22.87 2.38
CA ARG A 353 14.87 -22.42 1.98
C ARG A 353 14.80 -20.91 1.84
N GLU A 354 15.34 -20.15 2.78
CA GLU A 354 15.33 -18.69 2.73
C GLU A 354 16.21 -18.16 1.58
N ALA A 355 17.35 -18.81 1.31
CA ALA A 355 18.23 -18.49 0.16
C ALA A 355 17.49 -18.60 -1.17
N CYS A 356 16.69 -19.66 -1.33
CA CYS A 356 15.89 -19.86 -2.53
C CYS A 356 14.70 -18.88 -2.66
N PHE A 357 14.21 -18.33 -1.54
CA PHE A 357 12.99 -17.52 -1.52
C PHE A 357 13.24 -16.08 -1.08
N THR A 358 13.74 -15.25 -1.99
CA THR A 358 13.78 -13.80 -1.78
C THR A 358 12.39 -13.19 -1.97
N TYR A 359 11.81 -12.63 -0.90
CA TYR A 359 10.56 -11.88 -1.01
C TYR A 359 10.78 -10.64 -1.90
N ARG A 360 10.02 -10.56 -2.99
CA ARG A 360 9.95 -9.38 -3.87
C ARG A 360 8.50 -9.01 -4.07
N LEU A 361 8.19 -7.73 -3.87
CA LEU A 361 6.87 -7.22 -4.20
C LEU A 361 6.80 -7.04 -5.72
N MET A 362 6.01 -7.86 -6.40
CA MET A 362 5.90 -7.85 -7.86
C MET A 362 4.53 -7.30 -8.28
N LEU A 363 4.53 -6.17 -8.97
CA LEU A 363 3.37 -5.60 -9.65
C LEU A 363 3.10 -6.40 -10.93
N LEU A 364 1.86 -6.89 -11.07
CA LEU A 364 1.42 -7.76 -12.17
C LEU A 364 2.29 -9.02 -12.40
N GLY A 365 3.19 -9.37 -11.47
CA GLY A 365 4.16 -10.46 -11.65
C GLY A 365 5.40 -10.09 -12.48
N PHE A 366 5.48 -8.88 -13.02
CA PHE A 366 6.57 -8.47 -13.92
C PHE A 366 7.49 -7.41 -13.32
N ILE A 367 6.94 -6.43 -12.61
CA ILE A 367 7.70 -5.25 -12.17
C ILE A 367 7.92 -5.33 -10.65
N SER A 368 9.16 -5.38 -10.20
CA SER A 368 9.46 -5.33 -8.77
C SER A 368 9.31 -3.91 -8.23
N LEU A 369 8.48 -3.72 -7.21
CA LEU A 369 8.39 -2.46 -6.48
C LEU A 369 9.62 -2.31 -5.59
N ASP A 370 10.65 -1.65 -6.10
CA ASP A 370 11.86 -1.33 -5.37
C ASP A 370 12.33 0.10 -5.62
N ASN A 371 13.39 0.51 -4.93
CA ASN A 371 13.93 1.86 -5.07
C ASN A 371 14.40 2.14 -6.50
N LYS A 372 14.81 1.11 -7.25
CA LYS A 372 15.16 1.26 -8.66
C LYS A 372 13.92 1.61 -9.47
N MET A 373 12.80 0.90 -9.30
CA MET A 373 11.54 1.26 -9.94
C MET A 373 11.09 2.68 -9.59
N ALA A 374 11.14 3.09 -8.32
CA ALA A 374 10.77 4.44 -7.92
C ALA A 374 11.66 5.51 -8.58
N PHE A 375 12.98 5.27 -8.63
CA PHE A 375 13.93 6.16 -9.30
C PHE A 375 13.70 6.21 -10.81
N THR A 376 13.49 5.06 -11.46
CA THR A 376 13.18 4.98 -12.90
C THR A 376 11.86 5.68 -13.22
N GLN A 377 10.84 5.57 -12.37
CA GLN A 377 9.59 6.32 -12.56
C GLN A 377 9.81 7.82 -12.43
N PHE A 378 10.58 8.26 -11.42
CA PHE A 378 10.91 9.67 -11.24
C PHE A 378 11.70 10.24 -12.42
N GLU A 379 12.73 9.53 -12.87
CA GLU A 379 13.52 9.88 -14.07
C GLU A 379 12.63 9.94 -15.32
N SER A 380 11.72 8.96 -15.48
CA SER A 380 10.76 8.94 -16.58
C SER A 380 9.81 10.13 -16.54
N VAL A 381 9.30 10.51 -15.36
CA VAL A 381 8.44 11.70 -15.22
C VAL A 381 9.19 12.96 -15.65
N ILE A 382 10.44 13.15 -15.21
CA ILE A 382 11.26 14.29 -15.61
C ILE A 382 11.50 14.29 -17.12
N SER A 383 11.99 13.18 -17.66
CA SER A 383 12.31 13.05 -19.09
C SER A 383 11.09 13.32 -19.98
N LYS A 384 9.94 12.71 -19.65
CA LYS A 384 8.70 12.92 -20.42
C LYS A 384 8.15 14.33 -20.27
N SER A 385 8.26 14.93 -19.09
CA SER A 385 7.87 16.34 -18.88
C SER A 385 8.72 17.28 -19.72
N ILE A 386 10.05 17.08 -19.78
CA ILE A 386 10.96 17.87 -20.63
C ILE A 386 10.58 17.73 -22.11
N ILE A 387 10.33 16.50 -22.58
CA ILE A 387 9.94 16.27 -23.97
C ILE A 387 8.63 16.99 -24.31
N LEU A 388 7.64 16.94 -23.41
CA LEU A 388 6.37 17.66 -23.58
C LEU A 388 6.61 19.16 -23.67
N VAL A 389 7.43 19.72 -22.78
CA VAL A 389 7.80 21.14 -22.78
C VAL A 389 8.52 21.53 -24.08
N GLN A 390 9.46 20.72 -24.56
CA GLN A 390 10.18 20.99 -25.81
C GLN A 390 9.27 20.91 -27.03
N TYR A 391 8.36 19.93 -27.06
CA TYR A 391 7.38 19.79 -28.13
C TYR A 391 6.42 20.97 -28.15
N ASP A 392 5.96 21.38 -26.97
CA ASP A 392 5.11 22.55 -26.78
C ASP A 392 5.82 23.83 -27.24
N TYR A 393 7.09 24.03 -26.87
CA TYR A 393 7.89 25.18 -27.29
C TYR A 393 8.11 25.26 -28.81
N LYS A 394 8.32 24.12 -29.48
CA LYS A 394 8.56 24.07 -30.93
C LYS A 394 7.32 24.36 -31.79
N ASN A 395 6.13 24.14 -31.22
CA ASN A 395 4.86 24.32 -31.91
C ASN A 395 4.12 25.59 -31.45
N VAL A 396 4.80 26.52 -30.74
CA VAL A 396 4.31 27.91 -30.51
C VAL A 396 4.74 28.69 -31.74
#